data_AF-A0A257Q4F8-F1
#
_entry.id   AF-A0A257Q4F8-F1
#
_cell.length_a   1.000
_cell.length_b   1.000
_cell.length_c   1.000
_cell.angle_alpha   90.00
_cell.angle_beta   90.00
_cell.angle_gamma   90.00
#
_symmetry.space_group_name_H-M   'P 1'
#
loop_
_entity.id
_entity.type
_entity.pdbx_description
1 polymer ?
#
loop_
_entity_poly.entity_id
_entity_poly.type
_entity_poly.pdbx_seq_one_letter_code
_entity_poly.pdbx_strand_id
1 'polypeptide(L)' 'MIISDEDLPKKARNLLVPPPLDMLGVAELQDYIEVLKAEIARVQAVISAKDAHKAAAAAFFKTPGA' A
#
# COMPACT_ATOMS: atom_id res chain seq x y z
N MET A 1 -2.76 27.75 20.39
CA MET A 1 -3.20 26.53 19.71
C MET A 1 -1.95 25.68 19.51
N ILE A 2 -1.78 24.62 20.31
CA ILE A 2 -0.62 23.72 20.20
C ILE A 2 -1.05 22.62 19.23
N ILE A 3 -0.50 22.62 18.03
CA ILE A 3 -0.63 21.51 17.09
C ILE A 3 0.20 20.38 17.70
N SER A 4 -0.46 19.27 18.05
CA SER A 4 0.22 18.11 18.61
C SER A 4 1.01 17.42 17.49
N ASP A 5 2.14 16.79 17.79
CA ASP A 5 2.97 16.05 16.80
C ASP A 5 2.19 14.96 16.03
N GLU A 6 1.05 14.52 16.58
CA GLU A 6 0.08 13.60 15.97
C GLU A 6 -0.67 14.18 14.74
N ASP A 7 -0.79 15.51 14.65
CA ASP A 7 -1.45 16.21 13.54
C ASP A 7 -0.51 16.51 12.37
N LEU A 8 0.80 16.20 12.49
CA LEU A 8 1.72 16.35 11.38
C LEU A 8 1.53 15.21 10.37
N PRO A 9 1.45 15.51 9.06
CA PRO A 9 1.40 14.48 8.03
C PRO A 9 2.63 13.59 8.14
N LYS A 10 2.40 12.30 8.46
CA LYS A 10 3.47 11.31 8.57
C LYS A 10 4.23 11.28 7.24
N LYS A 11 5.53 11.58 7.29
CA LYS A 11 6.41 11.55 6.11
C LYS A 11 6.19 10.23 5.38
N ALA A 12 5.86 10.31 4.09
CA ALA A 12 5.67 9.13 3.26
C ALA A 12 6.93 8.26 3.37
N ARG A 13 6.76 7.01 3.80
CA ARG A 13 7.86 6.06 3.88
C ARG A 13 8.12 5.55 2.46
N ASN A 14 9.28 5.89 1.91
CA ASN A 14 9.75 5.27 0.67
C ASN A 14 10.13 3.82 0.98
N LEU A 15 9.30 2.88 0.54
CA LEU A 15 9.53 1.45 0.72
C LEU A 15 10.50 0.88 -0.34
N LEU A 16 10.76 1.64 -1.40
CA LEU A 16 11.66 1.29 -2.50
C LEU A 16 12.69 2.40 -2.73
N VAL A 17 13.89 2.01 -3.15
CA VAL A 17 14.93 2.92 -3.66
C VAL A 17 14.92 2.78 -5.18
N PRO A 18 14.44 3.81 -5.93
CA PRO A 18 14.41 3.73 -7.39
C PRO A 18 15.82 3.69 -8.00
N PRO A 19 16.05 2.93 -9.09
CA PRO A 19 17.30 2.97 -9.82
C PRO A 19 17.46 4.28 -10.63
N PRO A 20 18.68 4.65 -11.05
CA PRO A 20 18.92 5.77 -11.96
C PRO A 20 18.38 5.44 -13.36
N LEU A 21 17.23 6.01 -13.73
CA LEU A 21 16.52 5.67 -14.97
C LEU A 21 17.25 6.12 -16.23
N ASP A 22 18.09 7.14 -16.14
CA ASP A 22 18.94 7.65 -17.22
C ASP A 22 20.00 6.65 -17.69
N MET A 23 20.32 5.66 -16.84
CA MET A 23 21.25 4.58 -17.17
C MET A 23 20.57 3.35 -17.77
N LEU A 24 19.24 3.29 -17.80
CA LEU A 24 18.48 2.14 -18.29
C LEU A 24 18.03 2.33 -19.73
N GLY A 25 18.18 1.29 -20.55
CA GLY A 25 17.59 1.20 -21.88
C GLY A 25 16.08 0.96 -21.84
N VAL A 26 15.41 1.11 -22.99
CA VAL A 26 13.94 0.96 -23.08
C VAL A 26 13.46 -0.43 -22.64
N ALA A 27 14.19 -1.50 -22.98
CA ALA A 27 13.84 -2.85 -22.56
C ALA A 27 13.93 -3.02 -21.04
N GLU A 28 14.99 -2.52 -20.42
CA GLU A 28 15.17 -2.55 -18.96
C GLU A 28 14.09 -1.73 -18.23
N LEU A 29 13.67 -0.60 -18.83
CA LEU A 29 12.55 0.19 -18.32
C LEU A 29 11.22 -0.57 -18.41
N GLN A 30 10.99 -1.33 -19.48
CA GLN A 30 9.81 -2.19 -19.63
C GLN A 30 9.82 -3.31 -18.59
N ASP A 31 10.96 -3.98 -18.38
CA ASP A 31 11.11 -5.01 -17.36
C ASP A 31 10.88 -4.44 -15.95
N TYR A 32 11.44 -3.26 -15.67
CA TYR A 32 11.24 -2.56 -14.39
C TYR A 32 9.76 -2.23 -14.15
N ILE A 33 9.02 -1.83 -15.18
CA ILE A 33 7.56 -1.62 -15.09
C ILE A 33 6.85 -2.91 -14.70
N GLU A 34 7.18 -4.04 -15.31
CA GLU A 34 6.53 -5.31 -14.99
C GLU A 34 6.82 -5.77 -13.57
N VAL A 35 8.05 -5.57 -13.08
CA VAL A 35 8.41 -5.80 -11.66
C VAL A 35 7.54 -4.94 -10.73
N LEU A 36 7.41 -3.65 -11.01
CA LEU A 36 6.59 -2.74 -10.20
C LEU A 36 5.10 -3.12 -10.21
N LYS A 37 4.56 -3.52 -11.37
CA LYS A 37 3.17 -4.00 -11.48
C LYS A 37 2.94 -5.26 -10.65
N ALA A 38 3.88 -6.21 -10.68
CA ALA A 38 3.79 -7.41 -9.86
C ALA A 38 3.77 -7.09 -8.37
N GLU A 39 4.59 -6.12 -7.94
CA GLU A 39 4.60 -5.68 -6.54
C GLU A 39 3.30 -4.96 -6.15
N ILE A 40 2.74 -4.13 -7.04
CA ILE A 40 1.42 -3.52 -6.83
C ILE A 40 0.35 -4.60 -6.64
N ALA A 41 0.31 -5.62 -7.51
CA ALA A 41 -0.65 -6.71 -7.41
C ALA A 41 -0.50 -7.47 -6.08
N ARG A 42 0.73 -7.73 -5.65
CA ARG A 42 1.01 -8.37 -4.35
C ARG A 42 0.46 -7.56 -3.18
N VAL A 43 0.71 -6.25 -3.17
CA VAL A 43 0.24 -5.35 -2.11
C VAL A 43 -1.29 -5.27 -2.10
N GLN A 44 -1.92 -5.17 -3.28
CA GLN A 44 -3.38 -5.18 -3.41
C GLN A 44 -3.99 -6.46 -2.83
N ALA A 45 -3.44 -7.63 -3.13
CA ALA A 45 -3.90 -8.89 -2.56
C ALA A 45 -3.83 -8.92 -1.02
N VAL A 46 -2.74 -8.40 -0.45
CA VAL A 46 -2.58 -8.28 1.01
C VAL A 46 -3.60 -7.31 1.61
N ILE A 47 -3.89 -6.19 0.95
CA ILE A 47 -4.93 -5.24 1.39
C ILE A 47 -6.30 -5.92 1.39
N SER A 48 -6.67 -6.58 0.29
CA SER A 48 -7.95 -7.28 0.19
C SER A 48 -8.11 -8.34 1.28
N ALA A 49 -7.07 -9.11 1.59
CA ALA A 49 -7.09 -10.06 2.69
C ALA A 49 -7.33 -9.37 4.04
N LYS A 50 -6.64 -8.25 4.31
CA LYS A 50 -6.80 -7.48 5.55
C LYS A 50 -8.21 -6.90 5.69
N ASP A 51 -8.79 -6.39 4.62
CA ASP A 51 -10.13 -5.82 4.65
C ASP A 51 -11.21 -6.91 4.79
N ALA A 52 -11.01 -8.09 4.20
CA ALA A 52 -11.88 -9.25 4.42
C ALA A 52 -11.91 -9.66 5.91
N HIS A 53 -10.77 -9.64 6.59
CA HIS A 53 -10.72 -9.90 8.04
C HIS A 53 -11.50 -8.86 8.85
N LYS A 54 -11.38 -7.57 8.50
CA LYS A 54 -12.15 -6.49 9.16
C LYS A 54 -13.65 -6.67 8.94
N ALA A 55 -14.07 -6.98 7.71
CA ALA A 55 -15.47 -7.19 7.38
C ALA A 55 -16.07 -8.39 8.12
N ALA A 56 -15.32 -9.50 8.20
CA ALA A 56 -15.72 -10.67 9.00
C ALA A 56 -15.87 -10.28 10.48
N ALA A 57 -14.89 -9.60 11.08
CA ALA A 57 -14.97 -9.16 12.46
C ALA A 57 -16.18 -8.22 12.69
N ALA A 58 -16.39 -7.23 11.80
CA ALA A 58 -17.53 -6.33 11.88
C ALA A 58 -18.88 -7.07 11.81
N ALA A 59 -18.99 -8.13 11.00
CA ALA A 59 -20.18 -8.98 10.94
C ALA A 59 -20.39 -9.81 12.21
N PHE A 60 -19.32 -10.31 12.84
CA PHE A 60 -19.40 -11.01 14.13
C PHE A 60 -19.85 -10.11 15.29
N PHE A 61 -19.45 -8.83 15.29
CA PHE A 61 -19.83 -7.86 16.35
C PHE A 61 -21.13 -7.11 16.06
N LYS A 62 -21.70 -7.22 14.87
CA LYS A 62 -23.02 -6.66 14.56
C LYS A 62 -24.10 -7.65 15.00
N THR A 63 -24.52 -7.55 16.26
CA THR A 63 -25.66 -8.29 16.80
C THR A 63 -26.90 -8.04 15.92
N PRO A 64 -27.63 -9.07 15.47
CA PRO A 64 -28.92 -8.87 14.83
C PRO A 64 -29.93 -8.49 15.92
N GLY A 65 -30.06 -7.20 16.20
CA GLY A 65 -30.99 -6.66 17.19
C GLY A 65 -30.34 -5.64 18.12
N ALA A 66 -30.29 -4.39 17.68
CA ALA A 66 -30.27 -3.18 18.51
C ALA A 66 -31.15 -2.13 17.81
#